data_AF-A0A6V8DJD8-F1
#
_entry.id   AF-A0A6V8DJD8-F1
#
_cell.length_a   1.000
_cell.length_b   1.000
_cell.length_c   1.000
_cell.angle_alpha   90.00
_cell.angle_beta   90.00
_cell.angle_gamma   90.00
#
_symmetry.space_group_name_H-M   'P 1'
#
loop_
_entity.id
_entity.type
_entity.pdbx_description
1 polymer ?
#
loop_
_entity_poly.entity_id
_entity_poly.type
_entity_poly.pdbx_seq_one_letter_code
_entity_poly.pdbx_strand_id
1 'polypeptide(L)'
;DSEVIEAMEMIRSSEVDMITLGQYLQPGERHLPVDRFPEPSQFADWDKEAREMGFSAVASGPLVRSSYRAGLLWEEAMGLEPVVTRESTGSAVSHLTFSPAEGGQKI
;
A
#
# COMPACT_ATOMS: atom_id res chain seq x y z
N ASP A 1 -1.12 -16.02 -1.74
CA ASP A 1 -0.37 -14.80 -1.34
C ASP A 1 1.08 -14.80 -1.80
N SER A 2 1.77 -15.95 -1.83
CA SER A 2 3.14 -16.07 -2.36
C SER A 2 3.33 -15.45 -3.75
N GLU A 3 2.38 -15.66 -4.68
CA GLU A 3 2.46 -15.08 -6.03
C GLU A 3 2.40 -13.53 -6.02
N VAL A 4 1.69 -12.93 -5.05
CA VAL A 4 1.65 -11.47 -4.90
C VAL A 4 3.02 -10.96 -4.42
N ILE A 5 3.63 -11.66 -3.47
CA ILE A 5 4.96 -11.35 -2.93
C ILE A 5 6.02 -11.48 -4.04
N GLU A 6 6.03 -12.60 -4.77
CA GLU A 6 6.94 -12.82 -5.90
C GLU A 6 6.78 -11.74 -6.99
N ALA A 7 5.54 -11.34 -7.29
CA ALA A 7 5.30 -10.24 -8.22
C ALA A 7 5.87 -8.90 -7.71
N MET A 8 5.71 -8.59 -6.43
CA MET A 8 6.30 -7.39 -5.82
C MET A 8 7.83 -7.41 -5.89
N GLU A 9 8.46 -8.55 -5.62
CA GLU A 9 9.91 -8.74 -5.75
C GLU A 9 10.39 -8.48 -7.18
N MET A 10 9.70 -9.04 -8.18
CA MET A 10 10.02 -8.82 -9.60
C MET A 10 9.86 -7.34 -10.00
N ILE A 11 8.78 -6.70 -9.56
CA ILE A 11 8.53 -5.27 -9.81
C ILE A 11 9.64 -4.43 -9.17
N ARG A 12 10.02 -4.72 -7.92
CA ARG A 12 11.08 -4.00 -7.23
C ARG A 12 12.45 -4.22 -7.88
N SER A 13 12.74 -5.44 -8.35
CA SER A 13 13.97 -5.76 -9.09
C SER A 13 14.09 -4.98 -10.41
N SER A 14 12.97 -4.49 -10.93
CA SER A 14 12.90 -3.63 -12.12
C SER A 14 13.03 -2.13 -11.77
N GLU A 15 13.49 -1.82 -10.57
CA GLU A 15 13.73 -0.46 -10.07
C GLU A 15 12.47 0.42 -9.98
N VAL A 16 11.28 -0.18 -9.87
CA VAL A 16 10.04 0.59 -9.64
C VAL A 16 10.00 1.15 -8.22
N ASP A 17 9.74 2.44 -8.10
CA ASP A 17 9.75 3.16 -6.81
C ASP A 17 8.45 3.05 -6.02
N MET A 18 7.31 3.02 -6.73
CA MET A 18 5.97 3.17 -6.13
C MET A 18 5.06 2.05 -6.58
N ILE A 19 4.24 1.53 -5.67
CA ILE A 19 3.28 0.46 -5.97
C ILE A 19 1.90 0.73 -5.36
N THR A 20 0.86 0.33 -6.09
CA THR A 20 -0.53 0.36 -5.62
C THR A 20 -1.14 -1.03 -5.67
N LEU A 21 -1.72 -1.50 -4.57
CA LEU A 21 -2.40 -2.80 -4.44
C LEU A 21 -3.87 -2.57 -4.11
N GLY A 22 -4.76 -3.05 -4.99
CA GLY A 22 -6.20 -2.84 -4.87
C GLY A 22 -7.01 -4.09 -5.20
N GLN A 23 -8.24 -4.17 -4.67
CA GLN A 23 -9.16 -5.25 -4.99
C GLN A 23 -9.62 -5.15 -6.44
N TYR A 24 -9.51 -6.26 -7.17
CA TYR A 24 -10.21 -6.42 -8.44
C TYR A 24 -11.72 -6.46 -8.21
N LEU A 25 -12.43 -5.50 -8.78
CA LEU A 25 -13.90 -5.50 -8.80
C LEU A 25 -14.35 -5.78 -10.22
N GLN A 26 -15.06 -6.88 -10.40
CA GLN A 26 -15.64 -7.27 -11.68
C GLN A 26 -16.59 -6.17 -12.17
N PRO A 27 -16.34 -5.53 -13.32
CA PRO A 27 -17.20 -4.45 -13.82
C PRO A 27 -18.58 -4.93 -14.27
N GLY A 28 -18.68 -6.19 -14.67
CA GLY A 28 -19.92 -6.83 -15.11
C GLY A 28 -19.69 -8.27 -15.57
N GLU A 29 -20.77 -9.00 -15.84
CA GLU A 29 -20.80 -10.47 -16.00
C GLU A 29 -19.86 -11.06 -17.07
N ARG A 30 -19.47 -10.26 -18.08
CA ARG A 30 -18.57 -10.71 -19.15
C ARG A 30 -17.08 -10.65 -18.78
N HIS A 31 -16.73 -10.12 -17.61
CA HIS A 31 -15.35 -10.03 -17.13
C HIS A 31 -15.02 -11.22 -16.24
N LEU A 32 -13.73 -11.44 -16.01
CA LEU A 32 -13.26 -12.49 -15.10
C LEU A 32 -14.00 -12.40 -13.76
N PRO A 33 -14.54 -13.52 -13.25
CA PRO A 33 -15.17 -13.52 -11.94
C PRO A 33 -14.13 -13.18 -10.87
N VAL A 34 -14.59 -12.58 -9.77
CA VAL A 34 -13.73 -12.40 -8.59
C VAL A 34 -13.50 -13.77 -7.96
N ASP A 35 -12.24 -14.18 -7.88
CA ASP A 35 -11.86 -15.44 -7.22
C ASP A 35 -11.92 -15.32 -5.70
N ARG A 36 -11.41 -14.20 -5.16
CA ARG A 36 -11.44 -13.90 -3.72
C ARG A 36 -11.55 -12.41 -3.41
N PHE A 37 -12.06 -12.13 -2.22
CA PHE A 37 -12.01 -10.82 -1.55
C PHE A 37 -11.09 -10.96 -0.34
N PRO A 38 -9.82 -10.54 -0.41
CA PRO A 38 -8.93 -10.52 0.74
C PRO A 38 -9.46 -9.58 1.82
N GLU A 39 -9.27 -9.98 3.08
CA GLU A 39 -9.62 -9.14 4.22
C GLU A 39 -8.75 -7.87 4.23
N PRO A 40 -9.23 -6.74 4.80
CA PRO A 40 -8.44 -5.52 4.92
C PRO A 40 -7.07 -5.71 5.60
N SER A 41 -6.94 -6.66 6.53
CA SER A 41 -5.66 -6.99 7.17
C SER A 41 -4.64 -7.53 6.19
N GLN A 42 -5.07 -8.30 5.17
CA GLN A 42 -4.16 -8.83 4.16
C GLN A 42 -3.51 -7.73 3.31
N PHE A 43 -4.23 -6.64 3.06
CA PHE A 43 -3.67 -5.46 2.39
C PHE A 43 -2.64 -4.75 3.27
N ALA A 44 -2.84 -4.72 4.59
CA ALA A 44 -1.85 -4.18 5.53
C ALA A 44 -0.59 -5.05 5.58
N ASP A 45 -0.73 -6.37 5.51
CA ASP A 45 0.42 -7.27 5.41
C ASP A 45 1.20 -7.02 4.12
N TRP A 46 0.53 -6.91 2.96
CA TRP A 46 1.22 -6.59 1.71
C TRP A 46 1.85 -5.19 1.69
N ASP A 47 1.23 -4.21 2.34
CA ASP A 47 1.81 -2.87 2.50
C ASP A 47 3.16 -2.95 3.22
N LYS A 48 3.18 -3.67 4.34
CA LYS A 48 4.39 -3.90 5.14
C LYS A 48 5.47 -4.61 4.32
N GLU A 49 5.13 -5.72 3.67
CA GLU A 49 6.08 -6.50 2.85
C GLU A 49 6.67 -5.63 1.72
N ALA A 50 5.84 -4.87 1.00
CA ALA A 50 6.32 -3.95 -0.04
C ALA A 50 7.29 -2.89 0.51
N ARG A 51 6.99 -2.31 1.68
CA ARG A 51 7.89 -1.34 2.32
C ARG A 51 9.21 -1.97 2.73
N GLU A 52 9.18 -3.19 3.27
CA GLU A 52 10.38 -3.95 3.63
C GLU A 52 11.23 -4.32 2.40
N MET A 53 10.61 -4.54 1.23
CA MET A 53 11.30 -4.72 -0.06
C MET A 53 11.94 -3.43 -0.60
N GLY A 54 11.60 -2.27 -0.06
CA GLY A 54 12.20 -0.97 -0.42
C GLY A 54 11.45 -0.18 -1.48
N PHE A 55 10.15 -0.39 -1.66
CA PHE A 55 9.31 0.60 -2.35
C PHE A 55 9.29 1.92 -1.56
N SER A 56 9.52 3.04 -2.23
CA SER A 56 9.59 4.37 -1.60
C SER A 56 8.21 4.91 -1.22
N ALA A 57 7.15 4.45 -1.88
CA ALA A 57 5.77 4.71 -1.46
C ALA A 57 4.86 3.53 -1.82
N VAL A 58 3.91 3.23 -0.92
CA VAL A 58 2.98 2.13 -1.08
C VAL A 58 1.56 2.59 -0.75
N ALA A 59 0.61 2.29 -1.63
CA ALA A 59 -0.80 2.34 -1.32
C ALA A 59 -1.39 0.94 -1.42
N SER A 60 -1.93 0.41 -0.32
CA SER A 60 -2.54 -0.91 -0.30
C SER A 60 -3.90 -0.86 0.39
N GLY A 61 -4.93 -1.36 -0.27
CA GLY A 61 -6.27 -1.42 0.33
C GLY A 61 -7.36 -1.82 -0.67
N PRO A 62 -8.53 -2.29 -0.20
CA PRO A 62 -9.58 -2.79 -1.09
C PRO A 62 -10.03 -1.78 -2.16
N LEU A 63 -10.09 -0.49 -1.80
CA LEU A 63 -10.55 0.57 -2.71
C LEU A 63 -9.42 1.31 -3.42
N VAL A 64 -8.15 0.94 -3.20
CA VAL A 64 -7.01 1.56 -3.87
C VAL A 64 -7.10 1.34 -5.39
N ARG A 65 -6.70 2.36 -6.13
CA ARG A 65 -6.55 2.38 -7.58
C ARG A 65 -5.23 3.05 -7.92
N SER A 66 -4.78 2.92 -9.17
CA SER A 66 -3.49 3.47 -9.60
C SER A 66 -3.32 4.97 -9.33
N SER A 67 -4.38 5.76 -9.47
CA SER A 67 -4.36 7.21 -9.22
C SER A 67 -4.75 7.60 -7.80
N TYR A 68 -5.08 6.63 -6.93
CA TYR A 68 -5.55 6.91 -5.58
C TYR A 68 -4.47 7.66 -4.80
N ARG A 69 -4.78 8.90 -4.41
CA ARG A 69 -3.87 9.78 -3.66
C ARG A 69 -2.49 9.92 -4.31
N ALA A 70 -2.39 9.86 -5.64
CA ALA A 70 -1.12 9.85 -6.36
C ALA A 70 -0.17 11.00 -5.97
N GLY A 71 -0.69 12.21 -5.72
CA GLY A 71 0.12 13.34 -5.24
C GLY A 71 0.71 13.12 -3.86
N LEU A 72 -0.05 12.52 -2.93
CA LEU A 72 0.45 12.16 -1.60
C LEU A 72 1.46 11.01 -1.69
N LEU A 73 1.23 10.04 -2.57
CA LEU A 73 2.15 8.94 -2.83
C LEU A 73 3.48 9.45 -3.38
N TRP A 74 3.43 10.46 -4.25
CA TRP A 74 4.62 11.14 -4.74
C TRP A 74 5.36 11.87 -3.61
N GLU A 75 4.65 12.60 -2.76
CA GLU A 75 5.22 13.25 -1.57
C GLU A 75 5.96 12.23 -0.67
N GLU A 76 5.32 11.11 -0.38
CA GLU A 76 5.90 10.01 0.42
C GLU A 76 7.16 9.44 -0.24
N ALA A 77 7.14 9.19 -1.56
CA ALA A 77 8.31 8.70 -2.30
C ALA A 77 9.48 9.69 -2.26
N MET A 78 9.21 10.98 -2.11
CA MET A 78 10.21 12.04 -1.91
C MET A 78 10.67 12.17 -0.45
N GLY A 79 10.23 11.29 0.46
CA GLY A 79 10.62 11.25 1.87
C GLY A 79 9.74 12.07 2.81
N LEU A 80 8.54 12.47 2.38
CA LEU A 80 7.56 13.12 3.25
C LEU A 80 6.69 12.07 3.99
N GLU A 81 5.82 12.57 4.87
CA GLU A 81 4.93 11.73 5.68
C GLU A 81 4.10 10.74 4.83
N PRO A 82 3.99 9.46 5.25
CA PRO A 82 3.27 8.45 4.49
C PRO A 82 1.79 8.76 4.25
N VAL A 83 1.28 8.31 3.11
CA VAL A 83 -0.14 8.47 2.69
C VAL A 83 -1.12 7.86 3.70
N VAL A 84 -0.64 6.82 4.38
CA VAL A 84 -1.35 5.99 5.36
C VAL A 84 -1.55 6.70 6.70
N THR A 85 -0.68 7.68 7.06
CA THR A 85 -0.70 8.36 8.36
C THR A 85 -1.54 9.64 8.39
N ARG A 86 -1.87 10.23 7.24
CA ARG A 86 -2.79 11.39 7.16
C ARG A 86 -4.23 10.90 7.33
N GLU A 87 -4.85 11.23 8.49
CA GLU A 87 -6.19 10.80 8.92
C GLU A 87 -7.14 10.47 7.76
N SER A 88 -7.28 9.17 7.46
CA SER A 88 -8.14 8.69 6.39
C SER A 88 -9.27 7.87 6.98
N THR A 89 -10.43 8.51 7.12
CA THR A 89 -11.69 7.89 7.58
C THR A 89 -12.35 7.00 6.52
N GLY A 90 -11.61 6.57 5.49
CA GLY A 90 -12.12 5.78 4.37
C GLY A 90 -11.29 4.53 4.16
N SER A 91 -11.63 3.47 4.89
CA SER A 91 -11.37 2.05 4.58
C SER A 91 -10.00 1.73 3.97
N ALA A 92 -8.97 1.64 4.83
CA ALA A 92 -7.85 0.67 4.71
C ALA A 92 -6.67 0.98 5.67
N VAL A 93 -6.88 1.61 6.83
CA VAL A 93 -5.82 1.66 7.85
C VAL A 93 -6.44 1.68 9.24
N SER A 94 -6.72 0.51 9.77
CA SER A 94 -6.94 0.35 11.20
C SER A 94 -5.91 -0.69 11.63
N HIS A 95 -4.94 -0.25 12.46
CA HIS A 95 -3.78 -1.00 13.00
C HIS A 95 -2.37 -0.66 12.48
N LEU A 96 -2.12 0.57 12.04
CA LEU A 96 -0.77 1.15 12.10
C LEU A 96 -0.76 2.38 13.01
N THR A 97 -0.97 2.16 14.31
CA THR A 97 -0.47 3.10 15.32
C THR A 97 1.05 3.02 15.30
N PHE A 98 1.69 3.97 14.62
CA PHE A 98 3.10 4.23 14.83
C PHE A 98 3.26 4.78 16.26
N SER A 99 3.90 4.02 17.15
CA SER A 99 4.39 4.60 18.42
C SER A 99 5.52 5.57 18.05
N PRO A 100 5.48 6.84 18.44
CA PRO A 100 6.65 7.70 18.29
C PRO A 100 7.78 7.05 19.07
N ALA A 101 8.92 6.85 18.42
CA ALA A 101 10.15 6.52 19.12
C ALA A 101 10.48 7.71 20.02
N GLU A 102 10.29 7.55 21.33
CA GLU A 102 10.89 8.44 22.32
C GLU A 102 12.41 8.33 22.22
N GLY A 103 13.08 9.43 21.84
CA GLY A 103 14.52 9.57 22.01
C GLY A 103 15.21 10.35 20.89
N GLY A 104 15.43 11.65 21.10
CA GLY A 104 16.31 12.44 20.22
C GLY A 104 16.24 13.95 20.50
N GLN A 105 17.35 14.53 20.92
CA GLN A 105 17.46 15.81 21.62
C GLN A 105 17.79 17.04 20.72
N LYS A 106 17.41 18.24 21.23
CA LYS A 106 17.93 19.62 20.97
C LYS A 106 17.47 20.36 19.71
N ILE A 107 16.85 21.54 19.90
CA ILE A 107 17.50 22.82 20.26
C ILE A 107 16.61 23.63 21.20
#